data_AF-A0A1I5GRY7-F1
#
_entry.id   AF-A0A1I5GRY7-F1
#
_cell.length_a   1.000
_cell.length_b   1.000
_cell.length_c   1.000
_cell.angle_alpha   90.00
_cell.angle_beta   90.00
_cell.angle_gamma   90.00
#
_symmetry.space_group_name_H-M   'P 1'
#
loop_
_entity.id
_entity.type
_entity.pdbx_description
1 polymer ?
#
loop_
_entity_poly.entity_id
_entity_poly.type
_entity_poly.pdbx_seq_one_letter_code
_entity_poly.pdbx_strand_id
1 'polypeptide(L)' 'MHFCIGANLARTELRTVFPALFRRFPRLRLAVDLDDIEVRTDRLTGGLNEVRVTW' A
#
# COMPACT_ATOMS: atom_id res chain seq x y z
N MET A 1 23.04 8.43 15.27
CA MET A 1 21.58 8.55 15.31
C MET A 1 21.12 8.95 13.92
N HIS A 2 20.38 8.09 13.21
CA HIS A 2 19.92 8.36 11.85
C HIS A 2 18.40 8.44 11.83
N PHE A 3 17.87 9.47 11.18
CA PHE A 3 16.44 9.61 10.91
C PHE A 3 16.21 9.54 9.40
N CYS A 4 15.09 8.95 8.99
CA CYS A 4 14.70 8.94 7.59
C CYS A 4 14.31 10.36 7.16
N ILE A 5 15.17 11.02 6.38
CA ILE A 5 14.91 12.36 5.83
C ILE A 5 13.58 12.43 5.07
N GLY A 6 13.17 11.33 4.44
CA GLY A 6 11.93 11.22 3.69
C GLY A 6 10.67 10.94 4.53
N ALA A 7 10.77 10.74 5.84
CA ALA A 7 9.63 10.31 6.66
C ALA A 7 8.44 11.28 6.61
N ASN A 8 8.70 12.58 6.59
CA ASN A 8 7.65 13.59 6.48
C ASN A 8 7.01 13.60 5.08
N LEU A 9 7.82 13.43 4.03
CA LEU A 9 7.31 13.33 2.66
C LEU A 9 6.43 12.09 2.48
N ALA A 10 6.92 10.91 2.88
CA ALA A 10 6.15 9.68 2.83
C ALA A 10 4.82 9.78 3.59
N ARG A 11 4.82 10.44 4.76
CA ARG A 11 3.58 10.68 5.52
C ARG A 11 2.61 11.59 4.77
N THR A 12 3.09 12.64 4.10
CA THR A 12 2.25 13.53 3.28
C THR A 12 1.67 12.76 2.09
N GLU A 13 2.48 11.98 1.38
CA GLU A 13 2.04 11.16 0.24
C GLU A 13 0.93 10.20 0.66
N LEU A 14 1.12 9.42 1.74
CA LEU A 14 0.12 8.46 2.21
C LEU A 14 -1.17 9.15 2.67
N ARG A 15 -1.06 10.32 3.32
CA ARG A 15 -2.23 11.12 3.74
C ARG A 15 -3.02 11.66 2.56
N THR A 16 -2.38 11.91 1.42
CA THR A 16 -3.06 12.39 0.21
C THR A 16 -3.60 11.24 -0.63
N VAL A 17 -2.80 10.21 -0.86
CA VAL A 17 -3.12 9.09 -1.77
C VAL A 17 -4.26 8.24 -1.24
N PHE A 18 -4.25 7.83 0.04
CA PHE A 18 -5.28 6.90 0.53
C PHE A 18 -6.70 7.49 0.47
N PRO A 19 -6.97 8.72 0.97
CA PRO A 19 -8.30 9.30 0.84
C PRO A 19 -8.71 9.54 -0.62
N ALA A 20 -7.78 9.96 -1.48
CA ALA A 20 -8.06 10.18 -2.89
C ALA A 20 -8.41 8.87 -3.62
N LEU A 21 -7.68 7.79 -3.34
CA LEU A 21 -7.91 6.46 -3.90
C LEU A 21 -9.30 5.94 -3.55
N PHE A 22 -9.65 5.92 -2.26
CA PHE A 22 -10.95 5.39 -1.81
C PHE A 22 -12.12 6.31 -2.18
N ARG A 23 -11.91 7.62 -2.30
CA ARG A 23 -12.93 8.53 -2.86
C ARG A 23 -13.17 8.27 -4.35
N ARG A 24 -12.13 7.95 -5.11
CA ARG A 24 -12.22 7.70 -6.55
C ARG A 24 -12.84 6.33 -6.86
N PHE A 25 -12.52 5.32 -6.06
CA PHE A 25 -12.96 3.93 -6.22
C PHE A 25 -13.64 3.45 -4.93
N PRO A 26 -14.89 3.88 -4.66
CA PRO A 26 -15.54 3.64 -3.37
C PRO A 26 -15.87 2.17 -3.08
N ARG A 27 -15.88 1.30 -4.10
CA ARG A 27 -16.09 -0.14 -3.94
C ARG A 27 -14.80 -0.95 -4.16
N LEU A 28 -13.64 -0.30 -4.12
CA LEU A 28 -12.34 -0.96 -4.26
C LEU A 28 -12.22 -2.08 -3.22
N ARG A 29 -12.00 -3.30 -3.69
CA ARG A 29 -11.83 -4.51 -2.87
C ARG A 29 -10.80 -5.44 -3.50
N LEU A 30 -10.28 -6.37 -2.70
CA LEU A 30 -9.43 -7.44 -3.22
C LEU A 30 -10.19 -8.27 -4.27
N ALA A 31 -9.47 -8.64 -5.33
CA ALA A 31 -9.97 -9.51 -6.39
C ALA A 31 -9.78 -11.00 -6.06
N VAL A 32 -9.01 -11.29 -5.01
CA VAL A 32 -8.62 -12.62 -4.54
C VAL A 32 -8.85 -12.71 -3.03
N ASP A 33 -8.84 -13.91 -2.47
CA ASP A 33 -8.91 -14.10 -1.03
C ASP A 33 -7.61 -13.64 -0.36
N LEU A 34 -7.67 -13.31 0.93
CA LEU A 34 -6.51 -12.78 1.66
C LEU A 34 -5.35 -13.79 1.72
N ASP A 35 -5.68 -15.08 1.78
CA ASP A 35 -4.71 -16.17 1.85
C ASP A 35 -3.94 -16.36 0.54
N ASP A 36 -4.46 -15.84 -0.58
CA ASP A 36 -3.80 -15.85 -1.89
C ASP A 36 -2.83 -14.68 -2.08
N ILE A 37 -2.71 -13.77 -1.10
CA ILE A 37 -1.80 -12.62 -1.18
C ILE A 37 -0.37 -13.03 -0.82
N GLU A 38 0.52 -12.95 -1.79
CA GLU A 38 1.93 -13.22 -1.59
C GLU A 38 2.66 -12.04 -0.92
N VAL A 39 3.03 -12.24 0.36
CA VAL A 39 3.93 -11.34 1.07
C VAL A 39 5.35 -11.55 0.57
N ARG A 40 6.00 -10.45 0.17
CA ARG A 40 7.38 -10.46 -0.28
C ARG A 40 8.32 -10.58 0.92
N THR A 41 8.99 -11.71 1.04
CA THR A 41 9.91 -12.05 2.13
C THR A 41 11.39 -11.91 1.77
N ASP A 42 11.72 -11.78 0.49
CA ASP A 42 13.10 -11.71 -0.03
C ASP A 42 13.74 -10.31 0.05
N ARG A 43 13.00 -9.29 0.54
CA ARG A 43 13.49 -7.90 0.65
C ARG A 43 13.30 -7.31 2.03
N LEU A 44 14.35 -6.64 2.52
CA LEU A 44 14.38 -5.97 3.84
C LEU A 44 13.23 -4.96 4.04
N THR A 45 12.79 -4.29 2.97
CA THR A 45 11.70 -3.31 3.02
C THR A 45 10.31 -3.95 3.15
N GLY A 46 10.20 -5.27 3.03
CA GLY A 46 8.94 -6.00 2.99
C GLY A 46 8.04 -5.62 1.82
N GLY A 47 6.74 -5.82 2.01
CA GLY A 47 5.67 -5.48 1.05
C GLY A 47 5.01 -6.70 0.42
N LEU A 48 4.20 -6.46 -0.60
CA LEU A 48 3.49 -7.48 -1.36
C LEU A 48 4.07 -7.55 -2.78
N ASN A 49 4.09 -8.73 -3.37
CA ASN A 49 4.50 -8.88 -4.78
C ASN A 49 3.48 -8.22 -5.71
N GLU A 50 2.20 -8.44 -5.42
CA GLU A 50 1.08 -7.90 -6.18
C GLU A 50 -0.14 -7.71 -5.27
N VAL A 51 -1.03 -6.80 -5.66
CA VAL A 51 -2.33 -6.60 -5.01
C VAL A 51 -3.39 -6.53 -6.09
N ARG A 52 -4.06 -7.66 -6.35
CA ARG A 52 -5.14 -7.72 -7.34
C ARG A 52 -6.41 -7.11 -6.75
N VAL A 53 -6.98 -6.13 -7.45
CA VAL A 53 -8.16 -5.38 -6.97
C VAL A 53 -9.26 -5.29 -8.03
N THR A 54 -10.49 -5.09 -7.56
CA THR A 54 -11.67 -4.75 -8.39
C THR A 54 -12.40 -3.57 -7.74
N TRP A 55 -13.19 -2.80 -8.50
CA TRP A 55 -13.86 -1.57 -8.02
C TRP A 55 -15.24 -1.33 -8.66
#